data_AF-A0A4Z2BA05-F1
#
_entry.id   AF-A0A4Z2BA05-F1
#
_cell.length_a   1.000
_cell.length_b   1.000
_cell.length_c   1.000
_cell.angle_alpha   90.00
_cell.angle_beta   90.00
_cell.angle_gamma   90.00
#
_symmetry.space_group_name_H-M   'P 1'
#
loop_
_entity.id
_entity.type
_entity.pdbx_description
1 polymer ?
#
loop_
_entity_poly.entity_id
_entity_poly.type
_entity_poly.pdbx_seq_one_letter_code
_entity_poly.pdbx_strand_id
1 'polypeptide(L)'
;MNYELDPSRPAFFVQEGNICLTRENIWSLGFQHYIDRNLHITIQKGGRFPELKRCSTCCTAYHCPFCRPSLFRPTKLSKVRAHLDSHFNRAVFHAEYTIHRCGLKCRPHWHYHCIYCKTMLFRKADFRNHLRICEAKQLPFSEPSHLQQPSLLQPASWKECT
;
A
#
# COMPACT_ATOMS: atom_id res chain seq x y z
N MET A 1 1.85 -27.74 -10.55
CA MET A 1 1.60 -26.33 -10.89
C MET A 1 1.80 -25.51 -9.63
N ASN A 2 3.06 -25.15 -9.38
CA ASN A 2 3.51 -24.30 -8.28
C ASN A 2 4.00 -23.02 -8.96
N TYR A 3 3.50 -21.86 -8.57
CA TYR A 3 3.97 -20.58 -9.10
C TYR A 3 5.29 -20.24 -8.42
N GLU A 4 6.40 -20.56 -9.09
CA GLU A 4 7.73 -20.09 -8.72
C GLU A 4 7.80 -18.57 -8.81
N LEU A 5 8.34 -17.94 -7.76
CA LEU A 5 8.54 -16.50 -7.68
C LEU A 5 9.68 -16.10 -8.63
N ASP A 6 9.37 -15.27 -9.62
CA ASP A 6 10.32 -14.77 -10.62
C ASP A 6 11.37 -13.82 -9.99
N PRO A 7 12.68 -14.16 -10.09
CA PRO A 7 13.79 -13.41 -9.50
C PRO A 7 14.17 -12.10 -10.25
N SER A 8 13.43 -11.67 -11.26
CA SER A 8 13.77 -10.49 -12.09
C SER A 8 13.39 -9.11 -11.52
N ARG A 9 12.94 -9.01 -10.26
CA ARG A 9 12.62 -7.72 -9.61
C ARG A 9 13.64 -7.38 -8.52
N PRO A 10 14.29 -6.19 -8.56
CA PRO A 10 15.70 -6.10 -8.22
C PRO A 10 15.98 -6.05 -6.71
N ALA A 11 16.88 -6.94 -6.26
CA ALA A 11 17.67 -6.77 -5.05
C ALA A 11 18.77 -5.73 -5.31
N PHE A 12 18.52 -4.46 -4.98
CA PHE A 12 19.57 -3.44 -5.00
C PHE A 12 20.27 -3.42 -3.63
N PHE A 13 21.48 -3.96 -3.59
CA PHE A 13 22.44 -3.71 -2.52
C PHE A 13 23.09 -2.36 -2.79
N VAL A 14 22.87 -1.38 -1.91
CA VAL A 14 23.68 -0.15 -1.88
C VAL A 14 24.44 -0.19 -0.57
N GLN A 15 25.76 -0.18 -0.66
CA GLN A 15 26.67 -0.30 0.47
C GLN A 15 27.45 1.00 0.59
N GLU A 16 26.95 1.97 1.36
CA GLU A 16 27.77 2.98 2.04
C GLU A 16 27.05 3.45 3.32
N GLY A 17 27.70 3.29 4.47
CA GLY A 17 27.25 3.82 5.76
C GLY A 17 26.83 2.75 6.78
N ASN A 18 27.52 2.73 7.91
CA ASN A 18 27.40 1.78 9.02
C ASN A 18 26.00 1.71 9.66
N ILE A 19 25.09 0.94 9.07
CA ILE A 19 23.85 0.53 9.73
C ILE A 19 23.76 -1.00 9.60
N CYS A 20 23.80 -1.70 10.74
CA CYS A 20 23.55 -3.14 10.79
C CYS A 20 22.07 -3.40 10.47
N LEU A 21 21.75 -3.56 9.18
CA LEU A 21 20.40 -3.86 8.72
C LEU A 21 20.14 -5.37 8.84
N THR A 22 19.30 -5.79 9.80
CA THR A 22 18.86 -7.18 9.94
C THR A 22 17.89 -7.56 8.80
N ARG A 23 17.74 -8.87 8.50
CA ARG A 23 16.79 -9.38 7.47
C ARG A 23 15.35 -8.87 7.66
N GLU A 24 14.94 -8.64 8.91
CA GLU A 24 13.62 -8.13 9.30
C GLU A 24 13.46 -6.63 9.00
N ASN A 25 14.53 -5.85 9.18
CA ASN A 25 14.56 -4.42 8.90
C ASN A 25 14.68 -4.12 7.40
N ILE A 26 15.34 -4.99 6.62
CA ILE A 26 15.45 -4.84 5.16
C ILE A 26 14.11 -5.10 4.47
N TRP A 27 13.32 -6.07 4.94
CA TRP A 27 11.95 -6.27 4.44
C TRP A 27 11.03 -5.11 4.81
N SER A 28 11.11 -4.62 6.04
CA SER A 28 10.27 -3.50 6.50
C SER A 28 10.60 -2.20 5.75
N LEU A 29 11.89 -1.85 5.61
CA LEU A 29 12.34 -0.68 4.85
C LEU A 29 12.12 -0.84 3.35
N GLY A 30 12.43 -2.02 2.79
CA GLY A 30 12.24 -2.33 1.38
C GLY A 30 10.77 -2.35 0.97
N PHE A 31 9.89 -2.90 1.82
CA PHE A 31 8.44 -2.88 1.64
C PHE A 31 7.90 -1.46 1.73
N GLN A 32 8.31 -0.68 2.75
CA GLN A 32 7.91 0.73 2.87
C GLN A 32 8.32 1.55 1.64
N HIS A 33 9.58 1.41 1.19
CA HIS A 33 10.08 2.07 -0.01
C HIS A 33 9.39 1.61 -1.31
N TYR A 34 8.98 0.34 -1.40
CA TYR A 34 8.23 -0.18 -2.55
C TYR A 34 6.79 0.36 -2.59
N ILE A 35 6.14 0.38 -1.44
CA ILE A 35 4.80 0.95 -1.24
C ILE A 35 4.84 2.41 -1.69
N ASP A 36 5.78 3.22 -1.17
CA ASP A 36 5.91 4.65 -1.49
C ASP A 36 6.07 4.95 -2.99
N ARG A 37 6.80 4.11 -3.75
CA ARG A 37 7.01 4.34 -5.19
C ARG A 37 5.82 3.98 -6.08
N ASN A 38 4.86 3.21 -5.57
CA ASN A 38 3.71 2.71 -6.35
C ASN A 38 2.36 3.19 -5.80
N LEU A 39 2.35 4.17 -4.90
CA LEU A 39 1.12 4.73 -4.37
C LEU A 39 0.32 5.43 -5.47
N HIS A 40 -0.97 5.16 -5.45
CA HIS A 40 -1.90 5.97 -6.22
C HIS A 40 -1.88 7.42 -5.69
N ILE A 41 -1.99 8.41 -6.57
CA ILE A 41 -1.89 9.85 -6.24
C ILE A 41 -2.84 10.30 -5.11
N THR A 42 -3.93 9.58 -4.87
CA THR A 42 -4.87 9.88 -3.78
C THR A 42 -4.40 9.43 -2.40
N ILE A 43 -3.28 8.72 -2.31
CA ILE A 43 -2.63 8.31 -1.07
C ILE A 43 -1.45 9.27 -0.86
N GLN A 44 -1.49 10.06 0.20
CA GLN A 44 -0.51 11.11 0.47
C GLN A 44 0.09 10.96 1.86
N LYS A 45 1.39 11.22 2.02
CA LYS A 45 2.06 11.17 3.32
C LYS A 45 1.89 12.50 4.07
N GLY A 46 1.63 12.42 5.37
CA GLY A 46 1.60 13.60 6.26
C GLY A 46 0.46 14.59 6.01
N GLY A 47 -0.69 14.15 5.46
CA GLY A 47 -1.87 15.01 5.29
C GLY A 47 -1.72 16.13 4.25
N ARG A 48 -0.68 16.07 3.42
CA ARG A 48 -0.43 17.06 2.37
C ARG A 48 -1.18 16.74 1.09
N PHE A 49 -1.41 17.76 0.28
CA PHE A 49 -1.93 17.61 -1.08
C PHE A 49 -0.81 17.72 -2.11
N PRO A 50 -0.99 17.13 -3.30
CA PRO A 50 -0.15 17.45 -4.45
C PRO A 50 -0.16 18.95 -4.74
N GLU A 51 0.96 19.46 -5.22
CA GLU A 51 1.09 20.87 -5.60
C GLU A 51 0.08 21.23 -6.70
N LEU A 52 -0.72 22.29 -6.46
CA LEU A 52 -1.67 22.78 -7.45
C LEU A 52 -1.00 23.70 -8.46
N LYS A 53 -0.83 23.21 -9.68
CA LYS A 53 -0.32 23.99 -10.81
C LYS A 53 -1.47 24.47 -11.69
N ARG A 54 -1.32 25.69 -12.22
CA ARG A 54 -2.24 26.19 -13.26
C ARG A 54 -2.04 25.35 -14.51
N CYS A 55 -3.13 24.89 -15.10
CA CYS A 55 -3.05 24.14 -16.34
C CYS A 55 -2.56 25.06 -17.47
N SER A 56 -1.78 24.49 -18.38
CA SER A 56 -1.38 25.09 -19.66
C SER A 56 -1.65 24.16 -20.85
N THR A 57 -2.10 22.93 -20.59
CA THR A 57 -2.25 21.88 -21.61
C THR A 57 -3.66 21.75 -22.14
N CYS A 58 -4.68 21.85 -21.27
CA CYS A 58 -6.10 21.73 -21.69
C CYS A 58 -6.93 22.98 -21.39
N CYS A 59 -6.52 23.82 -20.45
CA CYS A 59 -7.16 25.08 -20.10
C CYS A 59 -6.18 25.97 -19.34
N THR A 60 -6.63 27.14 -18.86
CA THR A 60 -5.85 28.08 -18.02
C THR A 60 -6.26 28.08 -16.54
N ALA A 61 -7.08 27.11 -16.12
CA ALA A 61 -7.61 26.99 -14.77
C ALA A 61 -6.85 25.95 -13.93
N TYR A 62 -7.23 25.79 -12.65
CA TYR A 62 -6.67 24.78 -11.75
C TYR A 62 -7.55 23.53 -11.73
N HIS A 63 -6.91 22.36 -11.81
CA HIS A 63 -7.58 21.06 -11.70
C HIS A 63 -7.49 20.54 -10.27
N CYS A 64 -8.50 19.78 -9.84
CA CYS A 64 -8.35 18.95 -8.66
C CYS A 64 -7.50 17.71 -9.03
N PRO A 65 -6.44 17.39 -8.27
CA PRO A 65 -5.58 16.23 -8.55
C PRO A 65 -6.29 14.88 -8.36
N PHE A 66 -7.43 14.85 -7.66
CA PHE A 66 -8.15 13.63 -7.31
C PHE A 66 -9.44 13.43 -8.11
N CYS A 67 -9.79 14.38 -8.99
CA CYS A 67 -11.06 14.37 -9.72
C CYS A 67 -10.82 14.52 -11.21
N ARG A 68 -11.54 13.74 -11.99
CA ARG A 68 -11.69 14.04 -13.41
C ARG A 68 -12.56 15.29 -13.61
N PRO A 69 -12.35 16.05 -14.71
CA PRO A 69 -13.10 17.28 -15.01
C PRO A 69 -14.63 17.13 -15.02
N SER A 70 -15.15 15.93 -15.28
CA SER A 70 -16.59 15.65 -15.27
C SER A 70 -17.20 15.58 -13.86
N LEU A 71 -16.40 15.32 -12.82
CA LEU A 71 -16.85 15.32 -11.43
C LEU A 71 -16.60 16.67 -10.75
N PHE A 72 -15.50 17.33 -11.11
CA PHE A 72 -15.19 18.68 -10.64
C PHE A 72 -14.50 19.46 -11.75
N ARG A 73 -15.19 20.49 -12.26
CA ARG A 73 -14.69 21.29 -13.37
C ARG A 73 -13.48 22.13 -12.94
N PRO A 74 -12.46 22.27 -13.79
CA PRO A 74 -11.33 23.16 -13.53
C PRO A 74 -11.81 24.58 -13.24
N THR A 75 -11.21 25.22 -12.24
CA THR A 75 -11.72 26.51 -11.73
C THR A 75 -10.61 27.35 -11.08
N LYS A 76 -10.97 28.47 -10.46
CA LYS A 76 -10.04 29.34 -9.73
C LYS A 76 -9.46 28.62 -8.51
N LEU A 77 -8.21 28.94 -8.16
CA LEU A 77 -7.45 28.26 -7.10
C LEU A 77 -8.19 28.18 -5.75
N SER A 78 -8.87 29.25 -5.34
CA SER A 78 -9.62 29.28 -4.07
C SER A 78 -10.71 28.21 -4.02
N LYS A 79 -11.45 28.00 -5.12
CA LYS A 79 -12.49 26.97 -5.22
C LYS A 79 -11.90 25.57 -5.22
N VAL A 80 -10.73 25.37 -5.84
CA VAL A 80 -10.02 24.08 -5.79
C VAL A 80 -9.55 23.76 -4.37
N ARG A 81 -9.02 24.75 -3.63
CA ARG A 81 -8.62 24.57 -2.23
C ARG A 81 -9.80 24.17 -1.33
N ALA A 82 -10.90 24.91 -1.38
CA ALA A 82 -12.12 24.55 -0.64
C ALA A 82 -12.65 23.16 -1.01
N HIS A 83 -12.51 22.76 -2.28
CA HIS A 83 -12.85 21.41 -2.72
C HIS A 83 -11.89 20.35 -2.16
N LEU A 84 -10.59 20.62 -2.10
CA LEU A 84 -9.61 19.73 -1.46
C LEU A 84 -9.87 19.57 0.03
N ASP A 85 -10.33 20.60 0.74
CA ASP A 85 -10.74 20.47 2.15
C ASP A 85 -11.86 19.43 2.30
N SER A 86 -12.79 19.35 1.33
CA SER A 86 -13.80 18.29 1.29
C SER A 86 -13.19 16.89 1.13
N HIS A 87 -12.12 16.75 0.34
CA HIS A 87 -11.36 15.51 0.25
C HIS A 87 -10.65 15.17 1.56
N PHE A 88 -10.11 16.17 2.27
CA PHE A 88 -9.47 15.97 3.57
C PHE A 88 -10.48 15.47 4.62
N ASN A 89 -11.61 16.16 4.74
CA ASN A 89 -12.67 15.82 5.70
C ASN A 89 -13.22 14.39 5.49
N ARG A 90 -13.15 13.89 4.25
CA ARG A 90 -13.63 12.55 3.88
C ARG A 90 -12.51 11.51 3.83
N ALA A 91 -11.25 11.90 4.07
CA ALA A 91 -10.12 10.99 4.02
C ALA A 91 -10.16 9.94 5.12
N VAL A 92 -9.40 8.87 4.91
CA VAL A 92 -9.07 7.88 5.94
C VAL A 92 -7.59 8.03 6.27
N PHE A 93 -7.29 8.24 7.54
CA PHE A 93 -5.93 8.29 8.06
C PHE A 93 -5.49 6.86 8.42
N HIS A 94 -4.30 6.48 7.98
CA HIS A 94 -3.72 5.17 8.24
C HIS A 94 -2.21 5.28 8.35
N ALA A 95 -1.67 4.98 9.54
CA ALA A 95 -0.28 5.26 9.91
C ALA A 95 0.08 6.72 9.57
N GLU A 96 1.07 6.91 8.69
CA GLU A 96 1.55 8.20 8.21
C GLU A 96 0.85 8.71 6.93
N TYR A 97 -0.11 7.94 6.42
CA TYR A 97 -0.81 8.21 5.16
C TYR A 97 -2.21 8.78 5.37
N THR A 98 -2.58 9.64 4.44
CA THR A 98 -3.92 10.17 4.26
C THR A 98 -4.46 9.66 2.92
N ILE A 99 -5.52 8.86 3.00
CA ILE A 99 -6.13 8.19 1.84
C ILE A 99 -7.40 8.94 1.46
N HIS A 100 -7.33 9.69 0.36
CA HIS A 100 -8.45 10.47 -0.17
C HIS A 100 -9.34 9.64 -1.10
N ARG A 101 -10.61 10.04 -1.23
CA ARG A 101 -11.48 9.48 -2.27
C ARG A 101 -10.98 9.87 -3.65
N CYS A 102 -10.92 8.88 -4.53
CA CYS A 102 -10.59 8.97 -5.93
C CYS A 102 -11.86 9.19 -6.76
N GLY A 103 -11.86 10.26 -7.53
CA GLY A 103 -12.78 10.55 -8.61
C GLY A 103 -12.08 10.57 -9.98
N LEU A 104 -10.92 9.93 -10.11
CA LEU A 104 -10.20 9.80 -11.37
C LEU A 104 -10.80 8.67 -12.23
N LYS A 105 -10.12 8.30 -13.32
CA LYS A 105 -10.61 7.32 -14.30
C LYS A 105 -10.43 5.86 -13.87
N CYS A 106 -9.98 5.59 -12.65
CA CYS A 106 -9.81 4.23 -12.14
C CYS A 106 -11.15 3.46 -12.10
N ARG A 107 -12.24 4.13 -11.69
CA ARG A 107 -13.62 3.62 -11.68
C ARG A 107 -14.63 4.77 -11.86
N PRO A 108 -15.85 4.48 -12.35
CA PRO A 108 -16.87 5.52 -12.57
C PRO A 108 -17.39 6.16 -11.27
N HIS A 109 -17.43 5.41 -10.17
CA HIS A 109 -17.87 5.88 -8.86
C HIS A 109 -16.70 6.26 -7.98
N TRP A 110 -16.95 7.17 -7.04
CA TRP A 110 -16.01 7.57 -6.01
C TRP A 110 -15.59 6.39 -5.12
N HIS A 111 -14.28 6.16 -5.01
CA HIS A 111 -13.69 5.02 -4.29
C HIS A 111 -12.45 5.41 -3.49
N TYR A 112 -12.01 4.53 -2.61
CA TYR A 112 -10.72 4.56 -1.93
C TYR A 112 -9.82 3.48 -2.52
N HIS A 113 -8.52 3.75 -2.60
CA HIS A 113 -7.50 2.75 -2.96
C HIS A 113 -6.86 2.20 -1.69
N CYS A 114 -6.72 0.88 -1.60
CA CYS A 114 -5.90 0.28 -0.57
C CYS A 114 -4.42 0.57 -0.82
N ILE A 115 -3.67 0.84 0.24
CA ILE A 115 -2.22 1.04 0.17
C ILE A 115 -1.47 -0.29 -0.01
N TYR A 116 -2.03 -1.39 0.49
CA TYR A 116 -1.38 -2.69 0.50
C TYR A 116 -1.74 -3.60 -0.68
N CYS A 117 -2.86 -3.35 -1.35
CA CYS A 117 -3.31 -4.17 -2.48
C CYS A 117 -4.07 -3.36 -3.53
N LYS A 118 -4.46 -3.99 -4.64
CA LYS A 118 -5.15 -3.33 -5.76
C LYS A 118 -6.66 -3.11 -5.53
N THR A 119 -7.17 -3.44 -4.34
CA THR A 119 -8.60 -3.34 -4.02
C THR A 119 -9.05 -1.88 -3.95
N MET A 120 -10.23 -1.61 -4.51
CA MET A 120 -10.89 -0.31 -4.50
C MET A 120 -12.28 -0.44 -3.87
N LEU A 121 -12.62 0.45 -2.94
CA LEU A 121 -13.90 0.37 -2.20
C LEU A 121 -14.64 1.70 -2.16
N PHE A 122 -15.96 1.67 -2.31
CA PHE A 122 -16.78 2.88 -2.44
C PHE A 122 -17.15 3.51 -1.10
N ARG A 123 -17.46 2.67 -0.10
CA ARG A 123 -17.93 3.11 1.21
C ARG A 123 -16.77 3.19 2.20
N LYS A 124 -16.77 4.25 3.02
CA LYS A 124 -15.70 4.52 4.00
C LYS A 124 -15.61 3.42 5.07
N ALA A 125 -16.76 2.87 5.50
CA ALA A 125 -16.81 1.80 6.51
C ALA A 125 -16.15 0.53 5.99
N ASP A 126 -16.58 0.05 4.82
CA ASP A 126 -16.02 -1.13 4.14
C ASP A 126 -14.52 -0.96 3.89
N PHE A 127 -14.12 0.25 3.45
CA PHE A 127 -12.71 0.55 3.22
C PHE A 127 -11.87 0.47 4.50
N ARG A 128 -12.35 1.00 5.63
CA ARG A 128 -11.65 0.88 6.92
C ARG A 128 -11.54 -0.57 7.37
N ASN A 129 -12.61 -1.35 7.24
CA ASN A 129 -12.59 -2.76 7.60
C ASN A 129 -11.58 -3.54 6.73
N HIS A 130 -11.62 -3.32 5.42
CA HIS A 130 -10.65 -3.88 4.49
C HIS A 130 -9.22 -3.50 4.87
N LEU A 131 -8.95 -2.24 5.19
CA LEU A 131 -7.61 -1.75 5.49
C LEU A 131 -7.00 -2.49 6.69
N ARG A 132 -7.77 -2.66 7.77
CA ARG A 132 -7.34 -3.43 8.96
C ARG A 132 -6.99 -4.88 8.63
N ILE A 133 -7.87 -5.55 7.88
CA ILE A 133 -7.66 -6.95 7.49
C ILE A 133 -6.48 -7.07 6.52
N CYS A 134 -6.35 -6.13 5.59
CA CYS A 134 -5.34 -6.17 4.55
C CYS A 134 -3.94 -5.92 5.12
N GLU A 135 -3.82 -5.00 6.08
CA GLU A 135 -2.60 -4.73 6.83
C GLU A 135 -2.12 -5.97 7.61
N ALA A 136 -3.02 -6.61 8.35
CA ALA A 136 -2.68 -7.83 9.11
C ALA A 136 -2.16 -8.96 8.21
N LYS A 137 -2.60 -9.02 6.94
CA LYS A 137 -2.10 -9.97 5.94
C LYS A 137 -0.74 -9.60 5.34
N GLN A 138 -0.31 -8.35 5.46
CA GLN A 138 1.02 -7.92 5.00
C GLN A 138 2.11 -8.24 6.01
N LEU A 139 1.75 -8.33 7.29
CA LEU A 139 2.67 -8.83 8.30
C LEU A 139 2.93 -10.31 8.01
N PRO A 140 4.21 -10.75 7.92
CA PRO A 140 4.51 -12.17 7.89
C PRO A 140 3.83 -12.80 9.09
N PHE A 141 3.01 -13.82 8.86
CA PHE A 141 2.57 -14.68 9.93
C PHE A 141 3.85 -15.22 10.58
N SER A 142 4.17 -14.77 11.80
CA SER A 142 5.13 -15.50 12.62
C SER A 142 4.53 -16.89 12.78
N GLU A 143 5.09 -17.85 12.06
CA GLU A 143 4.74 -19.27 12.18
C GLU A 143 4.59 -19.59 13.67
N PRO A 144 3.47 -20.18 14.12
CA PRO A 144 3.36 -20.66 15.48
C PRO A 144 4.51 -21.64 15.65
N SER A 145 5.41 -21.33 16.58
CA SER A 145 6.54 -22.16 16.96
C SER A 145 6.10 -23.62 16.97
N HIS A 146 6.53 -24.37 15.95
CA HIS A 146 6.34 -25.79 15.84
C HIS A 146 6.88 -26.40 17.13
N LEU A 147 5.96 -26.72 18.05
CA LEU A 147 6.27 -27.43 19.28
C LEU A 147 7.00 -28.70 18.87
N GLN A 148 8.28 -28.77 19.24
CA GLN A 148 9.10 -29.95 19.10
C GLN A 148 8.36 -31.13 19.71
N GLN A 149 7.93 -32.09 18.87
CA GLN A 149 7.67 -33.43 19.36
C GLN A 149 9.02 -34.07 19.72
N PRO A 150 9.22 -34.55 20.96
CA PRO A 150 10.36 -35.39 21.28
C PRO A 150 10.11 -36.77 20.65
N SER A 151 10.78 -37.08 19.53
CA SER A 151 10.81 -38.45 19.02
C SER A 151 11.74 -39.28 19.91
N LEU A 152 11.12 -40.15 20.70
CA LEU A 152 11.79 -41.14 21.53
C LEU A 152 12.69 -42.06 20.68
N LEU A 153 13.84 -42.35 21.27
CA LEU A 153 14.92 -43.23 20.82
C LEU A 153 14.45 -44.50 20.12
N GLN A 154 15.05 -44.80 18.96
CA GLN A 154 15.11 -46.15 18.41
C GLN A 154 15.96 -47.06 19.32
N PRO A 155 15.63 -48.35 19.40
CA PRO A 155 16.52 -49.39 18.88
C PRO A 155 15.71 -50.55 18.24
N ALA A 156 16.22 -51.54 17.50
CA ALA A 156 17.54 -51.91 17.01
C ALA A 156 17.34 -52.90 15.84
N SER A 157 18.36 -53.00 14.99
CA SER A 157 18.91 -54.20 14.33
C SER A 157 18.00 -55.44 14.24
N TRP A 158 17.46 -55.70 13.04
CA TRP A 158 16.95 -57.01 12.67
C TRP A 158 18.08 -57.84 12.06
N LYS A 159 18.27 -59.06 12.56
CA LYS A 159 19.10 -60.08 11.92
C LYS A 159 18.21 -60.90 10.99
N GLU A 160 18.70 -61.15 9.78
CA GLU A 160 18.09 -62.07 8.80
C GLU A 160 18.24 -63.53 9.27
N CYS A 161 17.15 -64.29 9.17
CA CYS A 161 17.13 -65.76 9.20
C CYS A 161 15.93 -66.25 8.39
N THR A 162 16.14 -66.60 7.11
CA THR A 162 15.95 -67.93 6.47
C THR A 162 15.84 -67.76 4.96
#